data_AF-A0A2X2K2A9-F1
#
_entry.id   AF-A0A2X2K2A9-F1
#
_cell.length_a   1.000
_cell.length_b   1.000
_cell.length_c   1.000
_cell.angle_alpha   90.00
_cell.angle_beta   90.00
_cell.angle_gamma   90.00
#
_symmetry.space_group_name_H-M   'P 1'
#
loop_
_entity.id
_entity.type
_entity.pdbx_description
1 polymer ?
#
loop_
_entity_poly.entity_id
_entity_poly.type
_entity_poly.pdbx_seq_one_letter_code
_entity_poly.pdbx_strand_id
1 'polypeptide(L)'
;MRQELAEKIELYSKRYGLFMRPEYISFARDTTRLLLRNECLREGDIKAYQDYIASHYPEDLPWEMKQYQETTKALERMSKEMAIAWVNTHQINIFESDIFIDDEDSILRPIQSKDEDMFRYNFNALEELIYNHQRPEDLFRRNRDCFWIDTRIEWR
;
A
#
# COMPACT_ATOMS: atom_id res chain seq x y z
N MET A 1 10.64 1.30 17.63
CA MET A 1 10.29 1.87 16.31
C MET A 1 11.56 2.46 15.71
N ARG A 2 11.92 2.12 14.47
CA ARG A 2 13.11 2.67 13.80
C ARG A 2 12.94 4.17 13.55
N GLN A 3 14.04 4.92 13.57
CA GLN A 3 14.01 6.39 13.42
C GLN A 3 13.41 6.81 12.08
N GLU A 4 13.78 6.13 10.98
CA GLU A 4 13.25 6.41 9.63
C GLU A 4 11.72 6.26 9.55
N LEU A 5 11.15 5.22 10.17
CA LEU A 5 9.70 5.03 10.22
C LEU A 5 9.01 6.15 11.01
N ALA A 6 9.58 6.58 12.13
CA ALA A 6 9.02 7.67 12.94
C ALA A 6 9.01 9.00 12.17
N GLU A 7 10.11 9.34 11.49
CA GLU A 7 10.21 10.52 10.63
C GLU A 7 9.21 10.47 9.47
N LYS A 8 9.03 9.29 8.87
CA LYS A 8 8.06 9.08 7.79
C LYS A 8 6.61 9.20 8.28
N ILE A 9 6.28 8.66 9.45
CA ILE A 9 4.98 8.83 10.09
C ILE A 9 4.70 10.31 10.33
N GLU A 10 5.66 11.08 10.83
CA GLU A 10 5.52 12.52 11.03
C GLU A 10 5.27 13.26 9.70
N LEU A 11 6.03 12.92 8.65
CA LEU A 11 5.86 13.51 7.32
C LEU A 11 4.45 13.26 6.76
N TYR A 12 3.97 12.03 6.82
CA TYR A 12 2.63 11.66 6.36
C TYR A 12 1.54 12.34 7.20
N SER A 13 1.70 12.33 8.52
CA SER A 13 0.76 12.97 9.45
C SER A 13 0.66 14.47 9.20
N LYS A 14 1.79 15.14 8.93
CA LYS A 14 1.81 16.56 8.58
C LYS A 14 1.11 16.79 7.25
N ARG A 15 1.41 16.02 6.21
CA ARG A 15 0.81 16.22 4.88
C ARG A 15 -0.69 15.92 4.86
N TYR A 16 -1.15 14.86 5.53
CA TYR A 16 -2.59 14.55 5.65
C TYR A 16 -3.32 15.45 6.62
N GLY A 17 -2.69 15.84 7.73
CA GLY A 17 -3.27 16.73 8.74
C GLY A 17 -3.57 18.13 8.22
N LEU A 18 -2.94 18.55 7.12
CA LEU A 18 -3.30 19.78 6.39
C LEU A 18 -4.70 19.70 5.76
N PHE A 19 -5.19 18.50 5.45
CA PHE A 19 -6.43 18.28 4.71
C PHE A 19 -7.51 17.53 5.51
N MET A 20 -7.13 16.83 6.59
CA MET A 20 -8.05 16.07 7.44
C MET A 20 -7.88 16.42 8.91
N ARG A 21 -8.98 16.70 9.61
CA ARG A 21 -8.95 16.83 11.07
C ARG A 21 -8.76 15.44 11.70
N PRO A 22 -8.03 15.33 12.83
CA PRO A 22 -7.78 14.06 13.50
C PRO A 22 -9.05 13.25 13.79
N GLU A 23 -10.15 13.93 14.14
CA GLU A 23 -11.46 13.32 14.44
C GLU A 23 -12.12 12.61 13.24
N TYR A 24 -11.65 12.87 12.01
CA TYR A 24 -12.18 12.29 10.78
C TYR A 24 -11.26 11.23 10.16
N ILE A 25 -10.16 10.89 10.83
CA ILE A 25 -9.28 9.82 10.37
C ILE A 25 -9.99 8.50 10.63
N SER A 26 -10.53 7.90 9.57
CA SER A 26 -11.07 6.55 9.62
C SER A 26 -9.94 5.53 9.61
N PHE A 27 -10.23 4.32 10.11
CA PHE A 27 -9.35 3.15 10.02
C PHE A 27 -8.67 3.01 8.65
N ALA A 28 -9.45 3.13 7.57
CA ALA A 28 -8.96 3.02 6.21
C ALA A 28 -7.90 4.08 5.87
N ARG A 29 -8.05 5.32 6.37
CA ARG A 29 -7.19 6.46 6.03
C ARG A 29 -6.11 6.78 7.07
N ASP A 30 -5.97 5.98 8.12
CA ASP A 30 -4.87 6.12 9.07
C ASP A 30 -3.54 5.75 8.40
N THR A 31 -2.71 6.75 8.16
CA THR A 31 -1.42 6.58 7.49
C THR A 31 -0.37 5.98 8.42
N THR A 32 -0.46 6.23 9.72
CA THR A 32 0.41 5.60 10.72
C THR A 32 0.18 4.10 10.72
N ARG A 33 -1.08 3.69 10.66
CA ARG A 33 -1.48 2.28 10.49
C ARG A 33 -0.82 1.66 9.27
N LEU A 34 -0.94 2.29 8.10
CA LEU A 34 -0.41 1.77 6.84
C LEU A 34 1.12 1.66 6.84
N LEU A 35 1.81 2.70 7.31
CA LEU A 35 3.27 2.69 7.38
C LEU A 35 3.78 1.61 8.35
N LEU A 36 3.15 1.49 9.52
CA LEU A 36 3.51 0.46 10.49
C LEU A 36 3.22 -0.95 9.97
N ARG A 37 2.09 -1.15 9.27
CA ARG A 37 1.75 -2.40 8.61
C ARG A 37 2.85 -2.83 7.64
N ASN A 38 3.28 -1.92 6.76
CA ASN A 38 4.24 -2.22 5.71
C ASN A 38 5.62 -2.54 6.29
N GLU A 39 6.06 -1.81 7.31
CA GLU A 39 7.26 -2.13 8.06
C GLU A 39 7.20 -3.55 8.64
N CYS A 40 6.13 -3.86 9.37
CA CYS A 40 5.94 -5.16 10.00
C CYS A 40 5.89 -6.29 8.97
N LEU A 41 5.24 -6.08 7.82
CA LEU A 41 5.18 -7.07 6.73
C LEU A 41 6.55 -7.36 6.14
N ARG A 42 7.40 -6.33 5.96
CA ARG A 42 8.75 -6.48 5.41
C ARG A 42 9.70 -7.18 6.38
N GLU A 43 9.59 -6.89 7.67
CA GLU A 43 10.45 -7.47 8.69
C GLU A 43 9.96 -8.82 9.22
N GLY A 44 8.69 -9.15 8.97
CA GLY A 44 8.06 -10.34 9.53
C GLY A 44 7.76 -10.26 11.03
N ASP A 45 7.71 -9.05 11.60
CA ASP A 45 7.37 -8.81 13.01
C ASP A 45 6.04 -8.07 13.14
N ILE A 46 4.96 -8.82 13.42
CA ILE A 46 3.60 -8.29 13.52
C ILE A 46 3.34 -7.50 14.81
N LYS A 47 4.16 -7.66 15.87
CA LYS A 47 3.74 -7.31 17.23
C LYS A 47 3.38 -5.83 17.37
N ALA A 48 4.24 -4.94 16.87
CA ALA A 48 4.01 -3.51 16.96
C ALA A 48 2.73 -3.09 16.23
N TYR A 49 2.45 -3.70 15.08
CA TYR A 49 1.23 -3.45 14.32
C TYR A 49 -0.01 -3.94 15.05
N GLN A 50 0.01 -5.17 15.56
CA GLN A 50 -1.10 -5.73 16.32
C GLN A 50 -1.44 -4.90 17.56
N ASP A 51 -0.42 -4.49 18.33
CA ASP A 51 -0.61 -3.64 19.52
C ASP A 51 -1.23 -2.28 19.15
N TYR A 52 -0.80 -1.70 18.02
CA TYR A 52 -1.36 -0.45 17.51
C TYR A 52 -2.85 -0.58 17.15
N ILE A 53 -3.22 -1.62 16.38
CA ILE A 53 -4.62 -1.86 16.01
C ILE A 53 -5.47 -2.14 17.24
N ALA A 54 -5.01 -2.98 18.16
CA ALA A 54 -5.77 -3.31 19.37
C ALA A 54 -6.07 -2.07 20.24
N SER A 55 -5.17 -1.09 20.23
CA SER A 55 -5.30 0.14 21.03
C SER A 55 -6.17 1.21 20.36
N HIS A 56 -6.12 1.33 19.02
CA HIS A 56 -6.78 2.42 18.29
C HIS A 56 -8.06 1.98 17.57
N TYR A 57 -8.14 0.73 17.15
CA TYR A 57 -9.23 0.16 16.34
C TYR A 57 -9.56 -1.28 16.78
N PRO A 58 -9.98 -1.48 18.04
CA PRO A 58 -10.20 -2.83 18.59
C PRO A 58 -11.30 -3.61 17.84
N GLU A 59 -12.28 -2.91 17.26
CA GLU A 59 -13.36 -3.53 16.47
C GLU A 59 -12.86 -4.12 15.15
N ASP A 60 -11.88 -3.48 14.51
CA ASP A 60 -11.29 -3.92 13.24
C ASP A 60 -10.20 -5.00 13.43
N LEU A 61 -9.70 -5.19 14.65
CA LEU A 61 -8.56 -6.07 14.94
C LEU A 61 -8.70 -7.48 14.36
N PRO A 62 -9.82 -8.22 14.54
CA PRO A 62 -9.92 -9.58 14.01
C PRO A 62 -9.82 -9.64 12.49
N TRP A 63 -10.44 -8.68 11.80
CA TRP A 63 -10.43 -8.61 10.34
C TRP A 63 -9.05 -8.20 9.83
N GLU A 64 -8.44 -7.19 10.43
CA GLU A 64 -7.14 -6.66 10.01
C GLU A 64 -6.02 -7.69 10.23
N MET A 65 -6.02 -8.44 11.34
CA MET A 65 -5.03 -9.50 11.57
C MET A 65 -5.16 -10.64 10.57
N LYS A 66 -6.39 -10.96 10.14
CA LYS A 66 -6.61 -11.92 9.05
C LYS A 66 -6.03 -11.39 7.74
N GLN A 67 -6.33 -10.14 7.38
CA GLN A 67 -5.79 -9.52 6.17
C GLN A 67 -4.26 -9.42 6.18
N TYR A 68 -3.67 -9.10 7.32
CA TYR A 68 -2.23 -9.10 7.50
C TYR A 68 -1.63 -10.47 7.20
N GLN A 69 -2.18 -11.54 7.81
CA GLN A 69 -1.70 -12.92 7.60
C GLN A 69 -1.83 -13.39 6.15
N GLU A 70 -2.92 -13.02 5.48
CA GLU A 70 -3.10 -13.30 4.06
C GLU A 70 -2.07 -12.55 3.20
N THR A 71 -1.81 -11.28 3.52
CA THR A 71 -0.79 -10.46 2.84
C THR A 71 0.60 -11.05 3.06
N THR A 72 0.96 -11.46 4.28
CA THR A 72 2.27 -12.06 4.58
C THR A 72 2.56 -13.29 3.70
N LYS A 73 1.53 -14.08 3.34
CA LYS A 73 1.68 -15.27 2.48
C LYS A 73 1.83 -14.95 1.00
N ALA A 74 1.34 -13.78 0.58
CA ALA A 74 1.25 -13.39 -0.83
C ALA A 74 2.21 -12.25 -1.20
N LEU A 75 2.85 -11.63 -0.21
CA LEU A 75 3.75 -10.50 -0.41
C LEU A 75 5.09 -10.98 -0.98
N GLU A 76 5.41 -10.52 -2.17
CA GLU A 76 6.67 -10.80 -2.83
C GLU A 76 7.46 -9.53 -3.10
N ARG A 77 8.77 -9.60 -2.88
CA ARG A 77 9.71 -8.56 -3.34
C ARG A 77 10.26 -8.97 -4.69
N MET A 78 9.84 -8.28 -5.74
CA MET A 78 10.23 -8.55 -7.12
C MET A 78 11.24 -7.51 -7.61
N SER A 79 12.26 -7.92 -8.38
CA SER A 79 13.01 -6.94 -9.18
C SER A 79 12.09 -6.31 -10.22
N LYS A 80 12.51 -5.18 -10.79
CA LYS A 80 11.78 -4.54 -11.89
C LYS A 80 11.48 -5.49 -13.06
N GLU A 81 12.46 -6.30 -13.47
CA GLU A 81 12.31 -7.27 -14.56
C GLU A 81 11.30 -8.37 -14.20
N MET A 82 11.39 -8.89 -12.96
CA MET A 82 10.45 -9.89 -12.45
C MET A 82 9.02 -9.33 -12.37
N ALA A 83 8.86 -8.11 -11.87
CA ALA A 83 7.56 -7.44 -11.77
C ALA A 83 6.93 -7.22 -13.15
N ILE A 84 7.71 -6.77 -14.14
CA ILE A 84 7.25 -6.62 -15.53
C ILE A 84 6.78 -7.96 -16.10
N ALA A 85 7.58 -9.02 -15.94
CA ALA A 85 7.22 -10.35 -16.43
C ALA A 85 5.95 -10.89 -15.74
N TRP A 86 5.83 -10.67 -14.43
CA TRP A 86 4.67 -11.09 -13.64
C TRP A 86 3.39 -10.35 -14.06
N VAL A 87 3.45 -9.03 -14.24
CA VAL A 87 2.34 -8.21 -14.74
C VAL A 87 1.86 -8.69 -16.11
N ASN A 88 2.78 -8.95 -17.04
CA ASN A 88 2.42 -9.42 -18.37
C ASN A 88 1.77 -10.81 -18.34
N THR A 89 2.28 -11.71 -17.49
CA THR A 89 1.76 -13.07 -17.32
C THR A 89 0.33 -13.06 -16.78
N HIS A 90 0.05 -12.18 -15.82
CA HIS A 90 -1.26 -12.11 -15.13
C HIS A 90 -2.19 -11.04 -15.71
N GLN A 91 -1.78 -10.35 -16.79
CA GLN A 91 -2.56 -9.31 -17.46
C GLN A 91 -3.03 -8.18 -16.52
N ILE A 92 -2.16 -7.78 -15.59
CA ILE A 92 -2.45 -6.69 -14.66
C ILE A 92 -2.39 -5.37 -15.42
N ASN A 93 -3.40 -4.52 -15.27
CA ASN A 93 -3.47 -3.23 -15.94
C ASN A 93 -3.56 -2.04 -14.99
N ILE A 94 -3.71 -2.28 -13.68
CA ILE A 94 -3.70 -1.25 -12.65
C ILE A 94 -2.98 -1.77 -11.41
N PHE A 95 -2.21 -0.89 -10.75
CA PHE A 95 -1.81 -1.06 -9.36
C PHE A 95 -2.47 0.00 -8.48
N GLU A 96 -2.97 -0.41 -7.31
CA GLU A 96 -3.25 0.48 -6.20
C GLU A 96 -2.08 0.42 -5.21
N SER A 97 -1.47 1.56 -4.92
CA SER A 97 -0.41 1.67 -3.91
C SER A 97 -1.02 2.01 -2.56
N ASP A 98 -0.67 1.28 -1.52
CA ASP A 98 -1.22 1.54 -0.19
C ASP A 98 -0.71 2.83 0.46
N ILE A 99 0.55 3.19 0.20
CA ILE A 99 1.15 4.48 0.56
C ILE A 99 1.62 5.21 -0.71
N PHE A 100 2.48 6.21 -0.58
CA PHE A 100 2.90 7.03 -1.70
C PHE A 100 3.67 6.16 -2.70
N ILE A 101 3.33 6.28 -3.98
CA ILE A 101 3.79 5.34 -5.01
C ILE A 101 5.31 5.29 -5.14
N ASP A 102 5.97 6.43 -4.92
CA ASP A 102 7.42 6.56 -5.04
C ASP A 102 8.19 6.02 -3.83
N ASP A 103 7.48 5.66 -2.76
CA ASP A 103 8.12 5.07 -1.60
C ASP A 103 8.53 3.61 -1.88
N GLU A 104 9.79 3.25 -1.65
CA GLU A 104 10.33 1.92 -1.97
C GLU A 104 9.71 0.78 -1.14
N ASP A 105 9.11 1.10 -0.01
CA ASP A 105 8.37 0.22 0.90
C ASP A 105 6.85 0.26 0.67
N SER A 106 6.38 0.92 -0.40
CA SER A 106 4.98 0.81 -0.80
C SER A 106 4.66 -0.60 -1.27
N ILE A 107 3.50 -1.12 -0.84
CA ILE A 107 2.98 -2.41 -1.24
C ILE A 107 1.90 -2.18 -2.29
N LEU A 108 2.14 -2.76 -3.46
CA LEU A 108 1.29 -2.65 -4.62
C LEU A 108 0.26 -3.77 -4.63
N ARG A 109 -1.01 -3.40 -4.72
CA ARG A 109 -2.12 -4.34 -4.94
C ARG A 109 -2.49 -4.36 -6.42
N PRO A 110 -2.35 -5.51 -7.10
CA PRO A 110 -2.64 -5.66 -8.52
C PRO A 110 -4.15 -5.74 -8.74
N ILE A 111 -4.63 -4.94 -9.68
CA ILE A 111 -6.02 -4.92 -10.12
C ILE A 111 -6.05 -5.27 -11.60
N GLN A 112 -6.89 -6.24 -11.94
CA GLN A 112 -7.28 -6.50 -13.31
C GLN A 112 -8.66 -5.90 -13.53
N SER A 113 -8.70 -4.79 -14.25
CA SER A 113 -9.93 -4.09 -14.59
C SER A 113 -10.32 -4.31 -16.05
N LYS A 114 -11.60 -4.32 -16.39
CA LYS A 114 -12.01 -4.27 -17.80
C LYS A 114 -11.69 -2.90 -18.39
N ASP A 115 -11.40 -2.85 -19.70
CA ASP A 115 -11.12 -1.59 -20.40
C ASP A 115 -12.22 -0.55 -20.22
N GLU A 116 -13.47 -1.01 -20.19
CA GLU A 116 -14.65 -0.18 -19.96
C GLU A 116 -14.65 0.49 -18.57
N ASP A 117 -13.99 -0.07 -17.56
CA ASP A 117 -13.98 0.48 -16.20
C ASP A 117 -12.75 1.37 -15.93
N MET A 118 -11.80 1.44 -16.87
CA MET A 118 -10.56 2.22 -16.73
C MET A 118 -10.80 3.72 -16.49
N PHE A 119 -11.91 4.27 -16.96
CA PHE A 119 -12.25 5.69 -16.77
C PHE A 119 -12.56 6.05 -15.31
N ARG A 120 -12.82 5.05 -14.45
CA ARG A 120 -13.12 5.27 -13.02
C ARG A 120 -11.88 5.58 -12.19
N TYR A 121 -10.69 5.37 -12.73
CA TYR A 121 -9.43 5.55 -12.03
C TYR A 121 -8.80 6.90 -12.38
N ASN A 122 -8.42 7.65 -11.35
CA ASN A 122 -7.66 8.87 -11.52
C ASN A 122 -6.16 8.59 -11.44
N PHE A 123 -5.53 8.36 -12.59
CA PHE A 123 -4.09 8.13 -12.69
C PHE A 123 -3.23 9.39 -12.47
N ASN A 124 -3.87 10.57 -12.45
CA ASN A 124 -3.20 11.86 -12.24
C ASN A 124 -3.27 12.34 -10.78
N ALA A 125 -3.80 11.53 -9.87
CA ALA A 125 -3.86 11.83 -8.43
C ALA A 125 -2.50 11.66 -7.73
N LEU A 126 -1.43 12.22 -8.31
CA LEU A 126 -0.07 12.15 -7.75
C LEU A 126 0.06 12.88 -6.39
N GLU A 127 -0.94 13.67 -6.02
CA GLU A 127 -0.98 14.36 -4.73
C GLU A 127 -1.49 13.45 -3.59
N GLU A 128 -2.20 12.36 -3.92
CA GLU A 128 -2.74 11.39 -2.96
C GLU A 128 -1.63 10.44 -2.49
N LEU A 129 -1.28 10.57 -1.21
CA LEU A 129 -0.21 9.80 -0.59
C LEU A 129 -0.61 8.35 -0.25
N ILE A 130 -1.88 7.95 -0.36
CA ILE A 130 -2.35 6.58 -0.06
C ILE A 130 -3.40 6.19 -1.08
N TYR A 131 -3.51 4.90 -1.38
CA TYR A 131 -4.49 4.30 -2.30
C TYR A 131 -4.57 4.96 -3.68
N ASN A 132 -3.45 5.52 -4.14
CA ASN A 132 -3.35 6.06 -5.49
C ASN A 132 -3.24 4.92 -6.51
N HIS A 133 -3.73 5.17 -7.72
CA HIS A 133 -3.74 4.21 -8.80
C HIS A 133 -2.73 4.60 -9.87
N GLN A 134 -2.01 3.61 -10.41
CA GLN A 134 -1.07 3.79 -11.51
C GLN A 134 -1.18 2.64 -12.50
N ARG A 135 -0.87 2.94 -13.76
CA ARG A 135 -0.66 1.91 -14.76
C ARG A 135 0.73 1.30 -14.56
N PRO A 136 0.91 -0.02 -14.78
CA PRO A 136 2.22 -0.65 -14.69
C PRO A 136 3.28 0.03 -15.57
N GLU A 137 2.90 0.48 -16.77
CA GLU A 137 3.81 1.18 -17.70
C GLU A 137 4.37 2.50 -17.15
N ASP A 138 3.55 3.26 -16.42
CA ASP A 138 3.99 4.53 -15.81
C ASP A 138 4.78 4.28 -14.54
N LEU A 139 4.37 3.29 -13.75
CA LEU A 139 5.08 2.87 -12.55
C LEU A 139 6.49 2.38 -12.87
N PHE A 140 6.66 1.51 -13.87
CA PHE A 140 7.95 0.94 -14.24
C PHE A 140 8.85 1.91 -14.99
N ARG A 141 8.39 3.09 -15.41
CA ARG A 141 9.30 4.15 -15.89
C ARG A 141 10.10 4.80 -14.77
N ARG A 142 9.65 4.67 -13.52
CA ARG A 142 10.31 5.26 -12.35
C ARG A 142 11.63 4.54 -12.03
N ASN A 143 12.52 5.27 -11.36
CA ASN A 143 13.84 4.78 -10.97
C ASN A 143 13.76 4.00 -9.65
N ARG A 144 13.14 2.83 -9.67
CA ARG A 144 13.00 1.90 -8.55
C ARG A 144 13.46 0.51 -8.97
N ASP A 145 14.33 -0.09 -8.15
CA ASP A 145 14.97 -1.37 -8.48
C ASP A 145 14.09 -2.58 -8.12
N CYS A 146 13.33 -2.47 -7.04
CA CYS A 146 12.49 -3.54 -6.51
C CYS A 146 11.11 -3.04 -6.10
N PHE A 147 10.11 -3.89 -6.26
CA PHE A 147 8.71 -3.63 -5.94
C PHE A 147 8.21 -4.66 -4.93
N TRP A 148 7.44 -4.21 -3.94
CA TRP A 148 6.68 -5.08 -3.06
C TRP A 148 5.28 -5.25 -3.64
N ILE A 149 4.92 -6.47 -4.01
CA ILE A 149 3.64 -6.78 -4.66
C ILE A 149 2.92 -7.80 -3.79
N ASP A 150 1.70 -7.46 -3.37
CA ASP A 150 0.75 -8.43 -2.84
C ASP A 150 0.16 -9.20 -4.02
N THR A 151 0.56 -10.47 -4.20
CA THR A 151 0.22 -11.24 -5.40
C THR A 151 -1.26 -11.65 -5.48
N ARG A 152 -2.10 -11.27 -4.52
CA ARG A 152 -3.55 -11.45 -4.58
C ARG A 152 -4.16 -10.47 -5.60
N ILE A 153 -4.59 -11.01 -6.73
CA ILE A 153 -5.18 -10.22 -7.83
C ILE A 153 -6.63 -9.87 -7.49
N GLU A 154 -6.95 -8.58 -7.53
CA GLU A 154 -8.31 -8.09 -7.45
C GLU A 154 -8.92 -7.96 -8.85
N TRP A 155 -10.10 -8.53 -9.03
CA TRP A 155 -10.83 -8.53 -10.29
C TRP A 155 -11.95 -7.49 -10.20
N ARG A 156 -11.91 -6.46 -11.06
CA ARG A 156 -12.88 -5.36 -11.07
C ARG A 156 -13.55 -5.18 -12.42
#